data_AF-A0A661RZC9-F1
#
_entry.id   AF-A0A661RZC9-F1
#
_cell.length_a   1.000
_cell.length_b   1.000
_cell.length_c   1.000
_cell.angle_alpha   90.00
_cell.angle_beta   90.00
_cell.angle_gamma   90.00
#
_symmetry.space_group_name_H-M   'P 1'
#
loop_
_entity.id
_entity.type
_entity.pdbx_description
1 polymer ?
#
loop_
_entity_poly.entity_id
_entity_poly.type
_entity_poly.pdbx_seq_one_letter_code
_entity_poly.pdbx_strand_id
1 'polypeptide(L)' 'LLGLCVGHDSLFLKFTDIPTTVLAVKDRVTGHNPMAAIYQSRSYYKKIRHPDIKP' A
#
# COMPACT_ATOMS: atom_id res chain seq x y z
N LEU A 1 6.45 0.60 -8.52
CA LEU A 1 7.11 0.97 -7.24
C LEU A 1 6.22 0.62 -6.05
N LEU A 2 6.81 0.26 -4.91
CA LEU A 2 6.11 0.04 -3.64
C LEU A 2 6.55 1.14 -2.68
N GLY A 3 5.82 2.25 -2.62
CA GLY A 3 6.21 3.51 -2.00
C GLY A 3 6.47 3.41 -0.50
N LEU A 4 7.67 2.96 -0.13
CA LEU A 4 8.16 2.88 1.26
C LEU A 4 8.65 4.24 1.76
N CYS A 5 9.26 5.04 0.89
CA CYS A 5 9.73 6.38 1.18
C CYS A 5 9.73 7.22 -0.09
N VAL A 6 9.37 8.50 0.04
CA VAL A 6 9.34 9.44 -1.08
C VAL A 6 10.68 9.55 -1.80
N GLY A 7 11.80 9.41 -1.08
CA GLY A 7 13.14 9.50 -1.67
C GLY A 7 13.46 8.35 -2.64
N HIS A 8 13.09 7.11 -2.28
CA HIS A 8 13.35 5.96 -3.13
C HIS A 8 12.53 6.04 -4.43
N ASP A 9 11.25 6.36 -4.31
CA ASP A 9 10.38 6.50 -5.48
C ASP A 9 10.80 7.68 -6.36
N SER A 10 11.20 8.81 -5.75
CA SER A 10 11.69 9.98 -6.50
C SER A 10 12.99 9.69 -7.26
N LEU A 11 13.94 8.99 -6.64
CA LEU A 11 15.19 8.60 -7.30
C LEU A 11 14.91 7.64 -8.45
N PHE A 12 14.08 6.62 -8.23
CA PHE A 12 13.74 5.67 -9.29
C PHE A 12 13.05 6.36 -10.47
N LEU A 13 12.04 7.20 -10.21
CA LEU A 13 11.32 7.92 -11.25
C LEU A 13 12.21 8.92 -12.01
N LYS A 14 13.22 9.51 -11.34
CA LYS A 14 14.17 10.42 -11.96
C LYS A 14 15.09 9.72 -12.96
N PHE A 15 15.46 8.47 -12.72
CA PHE A 15 16.47 7.74 -13.50
C PHE A 15 15.89 6.69 -14.45
N THR A 16 14.57 6.51 -14.48
CA THR A 16 13.92 5.55 -15.39
C THR A 16 13.44 6.26 -16.66
N ASP A 17 13.83 5.74 -17.83
CA ASP A 17 13.34 6.22 -19.13
C ASP A 17 11.98 5.61 -19.52
N ILE A 18 11.49 4.65 -18.74
CA ILE A 18 10.26 3.90 -19.02
C ILE A 18 9.12 4.51 -18.18
N PRO A 19 7.92 4.72 -18.75
CA PRO A 19 6.77 5.17 -17.98
C PRO A 19 6.49 4.21 -16.82
N THR A 20 6.74 4.69 -15.60
CA THR A 20 6.58 3.92 -14.37
C THR A 20 5.64 4.64 -13.43
N THR A 21 4.83 3.89 -12.70
CA THR A 21 3.96 4.42 -11.64
C THR A 21 4.14 3.69 -10.33
N VAL A 22 3.69 4.34 -9.25
CA VAL A 22 3.64 3.76 -7.92
C VAL A 22 2.39 2.90 -7.79
N LEU A 23 2.57 1.60 -7.52
CA LEU A 23 1.47 0.63 -7.45
C LEU A 23 0.75 0.68 -6.09
N ALA A 24 1.54 0.83 -5.02
CA ALA A 24 1.04 0.89 -3.65
C ALA A 24 1.97 1.78 -2.83
N VAL A 25 1.43 2.63 -1.96
CA VAL A 25 2.17 3.49 -1.03
C VAL A 25 1.98 3.03 0.40
N LYS A 26 2.93 3.38 1.28
CA LYS A 26 2.72 3.19 2.72
C LYS A 26 1.51 4.00 3.19
N ASP A 27 0.69 3.35 3.99
CA ASP A 27 -0.40 3.97 4.73
C ASP A 27 -0.04 4.01 6.24
N ARG A 28 -0.66 4.92 6.98
CA ARG A 28 -0.46 5.03 8.44
C ARG A 28 -0.97 3.79 9.17
N VAL A 29 -2.07 3.18 8.73
CA VAL A 29 -2.69 2.01 9.37
C VAL A 29 -1.87 0.74 9.14
N THR A 30 -1.29 0.57 7.95
CA THR A 30 -0.44 -0.58 7.59
C THR A 30 1.04 -0.37 7.94
N GLY A 31 1.41 0.82 8.42
CA GLY A 31 2.80 1.20 8.68
C GLY A 31 3.67 1.15 7.41
N HIS A 32 4.98 0.95 7.59
CA HIS A 32 5.97 0.83 6.50
C HIS A 32 5.76 -0.40 5.57
N ASN A 33 4.56 -1.00 5.52
CA ASN A 33 4.23 -2.15 4.70
C ASN A 33 3.05 -1.88 3.74
N PRO A 34 3.31 -1.37 2.52
CA PRO A 34 2.29 -1.04 1.52
C PRO A 34 1.38 -2.21 1.10
N MET A 35 1.85 -3.45 1.26
CA MET A 35 1.12 -4.65 0.80
C MET A 35 0.26 -5.29 1.89
N ALA A 36 0.26 -4.76 3.11
CA ALA A 36 -0.45 -5.35 4.24
C ALA A 36 -1.95 -5.47 4.04
N ALA A 37 -2.57 -4.49 3.38
CA ALA A 37 -3.99 -4.55 3.04
C ALA A 37 -4.34 -5.74 2.12
N ILE A 38 -3.40 -6.21 1.30
CA ILE A 38 -3.61 -7.32 0.36
C ILE A 38 -3.47 -8.66 1.08
N TYR A 39 -2.32 -8.91 1.72
CA TYR A 39 -2.08 -10.20 2.37
C TYR A 39 -2.89 -10.37 3.67
N GLN A 40 -3.23 -9.28 4.38
CA GLN A 40 -4.18 -9.31 5.50
C GLN A 40 -5.63 -9.02 5.08
N SER A 41 -5.95 -9.04 3.79
CA SER A 41 -7.28 -8.63 3.28
C SER A 41 -8.47 -9.29 3.99
N ARG A 42 -8.33 -10.55 4.42
CA ARG A 42 -9.37 -11.26 5.18
C ARG A 42 -9.69 -10.62 6.53
N SER A 43 -8.67 -10.16 7.25
CA SER A 43 -8.82 -9.52 8.55
C SER A 43 -9.08 -8.02 8.40
N TYR A 44 -8.28 -7.36 7.55
CA TYR A 44 -8.31 -5.92 7.33
C TYR A 44 -9.68 -5.43 6.79
N TYR A 45 -10.28 -6.16 5.83
CA TYR A 45 -11.58 -5.81 5.28
C TYR A 45 -12.76 -6.52 5.97
N LYS A 46 -12.56 -7.12 7.15
CA LYS A 46 -13.61 -7.88 7.85
C LYS A 46 -14.87 -7.04 8.10
N LYS A 47 -14.70 -5.78 8.53
CA LYS A 47 -15.81 -4.85 8.77
C LYS A 47 -16.59 -4.47 7.51
N ILE A 48 -15.92 -4.43 6.35
CA ILE A 48 -16.54 -4.11 5.06
C ILE A 48 -17.27 -5.34 4.51
N ARG A 49 -16.68 -6.53 4.65
CA ARG A 49 -17.26 -7.80 4.18
C ARG A 49 -18.38 -8.33 5.06
N HIS A 50 -18.38 -7.96 6.34
CA HIS A 50 -19.34 -8.41 7.35
C HIS A 50 -19.79 -7.22 8.21
N PRO A 51 -20.67 -6.34 7.67
CA PRO A 51 -21.13 -5.13 8.36
C PRO A 51 -22.01 -5.42 9.58
N ASP A 52 -22.50 -6.66 9.69
CA ASP A 52 -23.31 -7.20 10.78
C ASP A 52 -22.50 -7.53 12.05
N ILE A 53 -21.17 -7.64 11.94
CA ILE A 53 -20.28 -7.92 13.08
C ILE A 53 -20.08 -6.64 13.90
N LYS A 54 -20.73 -6.58 15.08
CA LYS A 54 -20.46 -5.54 16.10
C LYS A 54 -19.03 -5.68 16.65
N PRO A 55 -18.39 -4.55 17.03
CA PRO A 55 -17.01 -4.54 17.51
C PRO A 55 -16.80 -5.40 18.76
#